data_AF-A0A1Y3BQC8-F1
#
_entry.id   AF-A0A1Y3BQC8-F1
#
_cell.length_a   1.000
_cell.length_b   1.000
_cell.length_c   1.000
_cell.angle_alpha   90.00
_cell.angle_beta   90.00
_cell.angle_gamma   90.00
#
_symmetry.space_group_name_H-M   'P 1'
#
loop_
_entity.id
_entity.type
_entity.pdbx_description
1 polymer ?
#
loop_
_entity_poly.entity_id
_entity_poly.type
_entity_poly.pdbx_seq_one_letter_code
_entity_poly.pdbx_strand_id
1 'polypeptide(L)'
;MKKIRTESGNWINASYKSGMYEQWQKKAKINRNVINENDDDGDGDGENQQRQKRSMKMSSRRKPKQQSGVNKRGPKRELKTKDEIFKQRNRLERIQTHQKKKQRQRIAGHKKGGKGKR
;
A
#
# COMPACT_ATOMS: atom_id res chain seq x y z
N MET A 1 -31.13 15.97 7.28
CA MET A 1 -29.98 15.68 8.17
C MET A 1 -30.01 16.67 9.32
N LYS A 2 -30.13 16.20 10.58
CA LYS A 2 -30.16 17.08 11.75
C LYS A 2 -28.78 17.73 11.95
N LYS A 3 -28.73 19.03 12.24
CA LYS A 3 -27.50 19.79 12.51
C LYS A 3 -27.56 20.40 13.91
N ILE A 4 -26.43 20.47 14.59
CA ILE A 4 -26.28 21.05 15.93
C ILE A 4 -25.36 22.26 15.81
N ARG A 5 -25.69 23.34 16.50
CA ARG A 5 -24.85 24.55 16.56
C ARG A 5 -23.85 24.39 17.72
N THR A 6 -22.57 24.61 17.43
CA THR A 6 -21.50 24.60 18.43
C THR A 6 -21.41 25.94 19.15
N GLU A 7 -20.71 25.99 20.28
CA GLU A 7 -20.46 27.21 21.07
C GLU A 7 -19.79 28.31 20.22
N SER A 8 -18.94 27.92 19.27
CA SER A 8 -18.31 28.80 18.29
C SER A 8 -19.25 29.26 17.16
N GLY A 9 -20.53 28.91 17.21
CA GLY A 9 -21.55 29.28 16.21
C GLY A 9 -21.56 28.44 14.93
N ASN A 10 -20.70 27.42 14.81
CA ASN A 10 -20.62 26.59 13.61
C ASN A 10 -21.70 25.49 13.62
N TRP A 11 -22.28 25.22 12.45
CA TRP A 11 -23.23 24.12 12.29
C TRP A 11 -22.51 22.83 11.93
N ILE A 12 -22.58 21.84 12.81
CA ILE A 12 -22.05 20.50 12.57
C ILE A 12 -23.21 19.51 12.36
N ASN A 13 -22.98 18.47 11.56
CA ASN A 13 -23.96 17.40 11.40
C ASN A 13 -24.14 16.69 12.77
N ALA A 14 -25.39 16.45 13.17
CA ALA A 14 -25.71 15.79 14.44
C ALA A 14 -25.18 14.34 14.51
N SER A 15 -24.77 13.78 13.37
CA SER A 15 -24.10 12.48 13.24
C SER A 15 -22.67 12.45 13.80
N TYR A 16 -22.11 13.58 14.27
CA TYR A 16 -20.78 13.63 14.89
C TYR A 16 -20.58 12.63 16.04
N LYS A 17 -21.67 12.17 16.69
CA LYS A 17 -21.63 11.13 17.73
C LYS A 17 -21.96 9.70 17.26
N SER A 18 -22.34 9.46 16.01
CA SER A 18 -22.73 8.11 15.57
C SER A 18 -21.50 7.30 15.13
N GLY A 19 -20.90 6.55 16.04
CA GLY A 19 -20.07 5.37 15.77
C GLY A 19 -18.83 5.53 14.87
N MET A 20 -18.48 6.73 14.41
CA MET A 20 -17.30 6.94 13.55
C MET A 20 -16.00 6.59 14.28
N TYR A 21 -15.92 6.89 15.57
CA TYR A 21 -14.79 6.51 16.39
C TYR A 21 -14.69 4.99 16.56
N GLU A 22 -15.81 4.30 16.82
CA GLU A 22 -15.88 2.83 16.91
C GLU A 22 -15.50 2.18 15.58
N GLN A 23 -15.96 2.74 14.44
CA GLN A 23 -15.58 2.27 13.11
C GLN A 23 -14.09 2.49 12.82
N TRP A 24 -13.53 3.63 13.25
CA TRP A 24 -12.10 3.89 13.14
C TRP A 24 -11.29 2.92 14.01
N GLN A 25 -11.68 2.68 15.26
CA GLN A 25 -11.05 1.69 16.15
C GLN A 25 -11.08 0.28 15.55
N LYS A 26 -12.23 -0.17 15.02
CA LYS A 26 -12.37 -1.47 14.34
C LYS A 26 -11.43 -1.59 13.13
N LYS A 27 -11.32 -0.53 12.32
CA LYS A 27 -10.41 -0.49 11.15
C LYS A 27 -8.94 -0.46 11.56
N ALA A 28 -8.61 0.26 12.62
CA ALA A 28 -7.25 0.43 13.11
C ALA A 28 -6.74 -0.77 13.95
N LYS A 29 -7.60 -1.75 14.26
CA LYS A 29 -7.28 -2.94 15.10
C LYS A 29 -6.68 -2.59 16.47
N ILE A 30 -7.00 -1.42 17.00
CA ILE A 30 -6.43 -0.92 18.27
C ILE A 30 -6.86 -1.79 19.45
N ASN A 31 -8.04 -2.41 19.38
CA ASN A 31 -8.59 -3.22 20.48
C ASN A 31 -7.91 -4.58 20.70
N ARG A 32 -6.95 -5.00 19.87
CA ARG A 32 -6.24 -6.28 20.12
C ARG A 32 -5.19 -6.21 21.23
N ASN A 33 -4.74 -5.01 21.61
CA ASN A 33 -3.64 -4.86 22.57
C ASN A 33 -4.06 -4.17 23.88
N VAL A 34 -5.30 -3.67 23.99
CA VAL A 34 -5.78 -2.96 25.20
C VAL A 34 -6.77 -3.80 26.00
N ILE A 35 -7.37 -4.84 25.40
CA ILE A 35 -8.27 -5.79 26.07
C ILE A 35 -7.54 -7.13 26.19
N ASN A 36 -6.42 -7.17 26.89
CA ASN A 36 -5.77 -8.44 27.24
C ASN A 36 -5.22 -8.41 28.67
N GLU A 37 -5.78 -7.53 29.52
CA GLU A 37 -5.44 -7.45 30.95
C GLU A 37 -6.64 -7.65 31.87
N ASN A 38 -7.87 -7.82 31.37
CA ASN A 38 -9.00 -8.24 32.21
C ASN A 38 -10.00 -9.09 31.41
N ASP A 39 -10.50 -10.13 32.08
CA ASP A 39 -11.49 -11.14 31.70
C ASP A 39 -10.97 -12.40 30.99
N ASP A 40 -10.42 -13.25 31.86
CA ASP A 40 -10.70 -14.67 31.99
C ASP A 40 -12.20 -15.03 31.80
N ASP A 41 -12.44 -16.30 31.45
CA ASP A 41 -13.73 -16.99 31.32
C ASP A 41 -14.61 -16.77 30.06
N GLY A 42 -14.90 -17.88 29.36
CA GLY A 42 -16.14 -18.01 28.59
C GLY A 42 -16.03 -18.53 27.16
N ASP A 43 -15.72 -19.82 27.05
CA ASP A 43 -16.29 -20.83 26.13
C ASP A 43 -17.17 -20.41 24.93
N GLY A 44 -17.05 -21.14 23.81
CA GLY A 44 -18.14 -21.25 22.82
C GLY A 44 -17.82 -20.92 21.36
N ASP A 45 -17.33 -21.94 20.66
CA ASP A 45 -17.82 -22.36 19.34
C ASP A 45 -17.57 -21.46 18.10
N GLY A 46 -16.46 -21.75 17.41
CA GLY A 46 -16.56 -22.64 16.24
C GLY A 46 -17.35 -22.16 15.02
N GLU A 47 -17.05 -20.99 14.47
CA GLU A 47 -17.42 -20.74 13.07
C GLU A 47 -16.26 -20.16 12.23
N ASN A 48 -16.12 -20.77 11.05
CA ASN A 48 -15.55 -20.17 9.83
C ASN A 48 -14.07 -20.44 9.53
N GLN A 49 -13.69 -21.71 9.30
CA GLN A 49 -12.47 -22.03 8.53
C GLN A 49 -12.62 -23.21 7.55
N GLN A 50 -13.64 -23.19 6.68
CA GLN A 50 -13.56 -23.91 5.40
C GLN A 50 -13.21 -22.92 4.28
N ARG A 51 -11.92 -22.54 4.21
CA ARG A 51 -11.35 -21.94 3.00
C ARG A 51 -10.39 -22.95 2.37
N GLN A 52 -10.90 -23.62 1.34
CA GLN A 52 -10.17 -24.54 0.50
C GLN A 52 -8.81 -23.97 0.09
N LYS A 53 -7.75 -24.64 0.50
CA LYS A 53 -6.38 -24.34 0.09
C LYS A 53 -6.22 -24.75 -1.37
N ARG A 54 -6.50 -23.83 -2.30
CA ARG A 54 -6.08 -23.98 -3.71
C ARG A 54 -4.55 -23.98 -3.75
N SER A 55 -3.99 -25.14 -4.05
CA SER A 55 -2.55 -25.39 -4.19
C SER A 55 -1.98 -24.63 -5.39
N MET A 56 -1.54 -23.40 -5.19
CA MET A 56 -0.69 -22.70 -6.17
C MET A 56 0.74 -23.24 -6.04
N LYS A 57 1.03 -24.37 -6.70
CA LYS A 57 2.39 -24.86 -6.92
C LYS A 57 3.08 -23.96 -7.94
N MET A 58 3.41 -22.74 -7.53
CA MET A 58 4.24 -21.82 -8.30
C MET A 58 5.69 -22.14 -8.03
N SER A 59 6.29 -22.90 -8.95
CA SER A 59 7.73 -23.02 -9.11
C SER A 59 8.35 -21.62 -9.19
N SER A 60 8.96 -21.19 -8.10
CA SER A 60 9.77 -19.98 -8.05
C SER A 60 11.08 -20.34 -7.37
N ARG A 61 12.01 -20.91 -8.16
CA ARG A 61 13.46 -20.89 -7.87
C ARG A 61 14.00 -19.45 -7.91
N ARG A 62 13.41 -18.56 -7.11
CA ARG A 62 14.03 -17.29 -6.78
C ARG A 62 14.95 -17.59 -5.61
N LYS A 63 16.22 -17.86 -5.92
CA LYS A 63 17.30 -17.78 -4.91
C LYS A 63 17.07 -16.46 -4.15
N PRO A 64 17.04 -16.47 -2.80
CA PRO A 64 17.08 -15.21 -2.08
C PRO A 64 18.34 -14.50 -2.54
N LYS A 65 18.19 -13.28 -3.09
CA LYS A 65 19.33 -12.40 -3.26
C LYS A 65 19.91 -12.30 -1.85
N GLN A 66 21.06 -12.94 -1.63
CA GLN A 66 21.89 -12.67 -0.47
C GLN A 66 21.98 -11.15 -0.41
N GLN A 67 21.44 -10.58 0.67
CA GLN A 67 21.57 -9.18 1.00
C GLN A 67 23.05 -8.96 1.29
N SER A 68 23.85 -8.88 0.23
CA SER A 68 25.25 -8.50 0.30
C SER A 68 25.26 -7.06 0.78
N GLY A 69 25.65 -6.91 2.04
CA GLY A 69 25.68 -5.65 2.75
C GLY A 69 24.36 -5.36 3.43
N VAL A 70 24.26 -5.79 4.69
CA VAL A 70 23.66 -4.93 5.73
C VAL A 70 24.18 -3.53 5.45
N ASN A 71 23.33 -2.65 4.93
CA ASN A 71 23.71 -1.29 4.69
C ASN A 71 24.09 -0.74 6.07
N LYS A 72 25.40 -0.62 6.37
CA LYS A 72 25.93 0.03 7.58
C LYS A 72 25.61 1.53 7.64
N ARG A 73 24.63 1.97 6.85
CA ARG A 73 24.13 3.33 6.86
C ARG A 73 22.97 3.29 7.82
N GLY A 74 23.10 3.99 8.94
CA GLY A 74 22.06 4.12 9.95
C GLY A 74 20.73 4.64 9.38
N PRO A 75 19.76 4.95 10.24
CA PRO A 75 18.46 5.45 9.82
C PRO A 75 18.62 6.54 8.76
N LYS A 76 17.91 6.39 7.64
CA LYS A 76 17.96 7.38 6.58
C LYS A 76 17.38 8.69 7.12
N ARG A 77 18.10 9.78 6.89
CA ARG A 77 17.57 11.13 7.08
C ARG A 77 16.26 11.30 6.29
N GLU A 78 15.27 11.91 6.92
CA GLU A 78 13.94 12.12 6.34
C GLU A 78 13.98 13.09 5.15
N LEU A 79 14.75 14.17 5.31
CA LEU A 79 14.99 15.16 4.27
C LEU A 79 16.19 14.76 3.40
N LYS A 80 15.98 14.78 2.08
CA LYS A 80 17.02 14.52 1.09
C LYS A 80 17.91 15.73 0.91
N THR A 81 19.20 15.48 0.70
CA THR A 81 20.14 16.53 0.32
C THR A 81 19.92 17.00 -1.12
N LYS A 82 20.34 18.22 -1.44
CA LYS A 82 20.26 18.79 -2.80
C LYS A 82 20.89 17.85 -3.84
N ASP A 83 22.04 17.28 -3.53
CA ASP A 83 22.77 16.38 -4.42
C ASP A 83 22.04 15.06 -4.65
N GLU A 84 21.41 14.48 -3.61
CA GLU A 84 20.59 13.29 -3.75
C GLU A 84 19.37 13.54 -4.63
N ILE A 85 18.74 14.70 -4.47
CA ILE A 85 17.62 15.12 -5.32
C ILE A 85 18.08 15.24 -6.78
N PHE A 86 19.22 15.89 -7.02
CA PHE A 86 19.77 16.04 -8.36
C PHE A 86 20.13 14.68 -8.99
N LYS A 87 20.81 13.80 -8.25
CA LYS A 87 21.11 12.43 -8.69
C LYS A 87 19.84 11.65 -9.00
N GLN A 88 18.81 11.78 -8.18
CA GLN A 88 17.53 11.11 -8.40
C GLN A 88 16.85 11.63 -9.67
N ARG A 89 16.83 12.95 -9.89
CA ARG A 89 16.26 13.55 -11.11
C ARG A 89 16.97 13.07 -12.37
N ASN A 90 18.30 13.13 -12.40
CA ASN A 90 19.09 12.68 -13.55
C ASN A 90 18.87 11.18 -13.84
N ARG A 91 18.75 10.36 -12.79
CA ARG A 91 18.44 8.94 -12.95
C ARG A 91 17.04 8.72 -13.54
N LEU A 92 16.04 9.44 -13.04
CA LEU A 92 14.66 9.35 -13.53
C LEU A 92 14.56 9.78 -14.99
N GLU A 93 15.24 10.85 -15.38
CA GLU A 93 15.30 11.33 -16.75
C GLU A 93 15.88 10.27 -17.70
N ARG A 94 17.01 9.64 -17.34
CA ARG A 94 17.59 8.54 -18.13
C ARG A 94 16.63 7.36 -18.28
N ILE A 95 15.90 7.02 -17.22
CA ILE A 95 14.92 5.93 -17.25
C ILE A 95 13.75 6.31 -18.17
N GLN A 96 13.19 7.51 -18.02
CA GLN A 96 12.05 7.96 -18.81
C GLN A 96 12.40 8.06 -20.30
N THR A 97 13.54 8.66 -20.64
CA THR A 97 14.00 8.77 -22.03
C THR A 97 14.19 7.40 -22.67
N HIS A 98 14.81 6.45 -21.95
CA HIS A 98 14.95 5.07 -22.41
C HIS A 98 13.60 4.35 -22.58
N GLN A 99 12.68 4.50 -21.62
CA GLN A 99 11.32 3.93 -21.72
C GLN A 99 10.56 4.49 -22.93
N LYS A 100 10.62 5.81 -23.14
CA LYS A 100 10.00 6.48 -24.30
C LYS A 100 10.60 5.98 -25.62
N LYS A 101 11.92 5.79 -25.70
CA LYS A 101 12.59 5.20 -26.88
C LYS A 101 12.07 3.78 -27.15
N LYS A 102 12.01 2.92 -26.14
CA LYS A 102 11.47 1.56 -26.28
C LYS A 102 10.00 1.55 -26.70
N GLN A 103 9.19 2.43 -26.15
CA GLN A 103 7.77 2.56 -26.54
C GLN A 103 7.64 2.95 -28.01
N ARG A 104 8.41 3.93 -28.48
CA ARG A 104 8.44 4.33 -29.90
C ARG A 104 8.85 3.17 -30.81
N GLN A 105 9.86 2.39 -30.42
CA GLN A 105 10.28 1.20 -31.17
C GLN A 105 9.19 0.13 -31.23
N ARG A 106 8.47 -0.11 -30.13
CA ARG A 106 7.33 -1.06 -30.10
C ARG A 106 6.21 -0.62 -31.03
N ILE A 107 5.82 0.66 -30.99
CA ILE A 107 4.78 1.22 -31.86
C ILE A 107 5.21 1.16 -33.34
N ALA A 108 6.46 1.52 -33.63
CA ALA A 108 7.00 1.46 -35.00
C ALA A 108 7.08 0.02 -35.54
N GLY A 109 7.48 -0.94 -34.71
CA GLY A 109 7.47 -2.37 -35.05
C GLY A 109 6.06 -2.89 -35.32
N HIS A 110 5.08 -2.44 -34.54
CA HIS A 110 3.67 -2.81 -34.74
C HIS A 110 3.11 -2.26 -36.07
N LYS A 111 3.50 -1.03 -36.46
CA LYS A 111 3.13 -0.44 -37.76
C LYS A 111 3.75 -1.15 -38.96
N LYS A 112 4.93 -1.77 -38.82
CA LYS A 112 5.58 -2.52 -39.90
C LYS A 112 5.05 -3.97 -40.05
N GLY A 113 4.57 -4.59 -38.96
CA GLY A 113 4.01 -5.95 -38.99
C GLY A 113 2.53 -6.05 -39.41
N GLY A 114 1.83 -4.93 -39.55
CA GLY A 114 0.40 -4.89 -39.93
C GLY A 114 0.11 -4.87 -41.44
N LYS A 115 1.14 -4.83 -42.29
CA LYS A 115 1.00 -4.94 -43.75
C LYS A 115 1.39 -6.35 -44.18
N GLY A 116 0.47 -7.30 -44.06
CA GLY A 116 0.69 -8.63 -44.63
C GLY A 116 -0.10 -9.73 -43.94
N LYS A 117 -1.43 -9.66 -44.01
CA LYS A 117 -2.36 -10.81 -44.14
C LYS A 117 -3.68 -10.23 -44.65
N ARG A 118 -3.80 -10.12 -45.98
CA ARG A 118 -5.07 -10.11 -46.70
C ARG A 118 -5.05 -11.33 -47.60
#